data_AF-A0A0G3G5J8-F1
#
_entry.id   AF-A0A0G3G5J8-F1
#
_cell.length_a   1.000
_cell.length_b   1.000
_cell.length_c   1.000
_cell.angle_alpha   90.00
_cell.angle_beta   90.00
_cell.angle_gamma   90.00
#
_symmetry.space_group_name_H-M   'P 1'
#
loop_
_entity.id
_entity.type
_entity.pdbx_description
1 polymer ?
#
loop_
_entity_poly.entity_id
_entity_poly.type
_entity_poly.pdbx_seq_one_letter_code
_entity_poly.pdbx_strand_id
1 'polypeptide(L)'
;MPAGTLRLTPLVAFLAPFRGLARVFDPGLRGLVIGPLIINILVVIGLATAAGVGFEALLAAWLPGGWDWLAWLLWPLFALALLVAFGVSAVALAAIIASPFSGPLAYRTARGLGHEPRQPARSFLGEMGHATVTALRKAGYYGLLFIPVLLITVIPGLNLLAPIAWFTFGSWVLAVEFLEAPLANDGLAFAEVRKTVRAHRLETLSFGAGTTLLAMVPLVNLLLVPAAVIGATHLRVRLPRA
;
A
#
# COMPACT_ATOMS: atom_id res chain seq x y z
N MET A 1 -3.37 -28.38 17.93
CA MET A 1 -4.83 -28.17 18.03
C MET A 1 -5.27 -27.34 16.83
N PRO A 2 -6.15 -27.83 15.94
CA PRO A 2 -6.54 -27.06 14.77
C PRO A 2 -7.38 -25.87 15.24
N ALA A 3 -6.84 -24.66 15.06
CA ALA A 3 -7.54 -23.43 15.35
C ALA A 3 -8.89 -23.46 14.62
N GLY A 4 -9.99 -23.38 15.39
CA GLY A 4 -11.34 -23.37 14.86
C GLY A 4 -11.42 -22.48 13.63
N THR A 5 -11.87 -23.07 12.53
CA THR A 5 -12.11 -22.39 11.26
C THR A 5 -13.23 -21.37 11.45
N LEU A 6 -12.88 -20.23 12.05
CA LEU A 6 -13.72 -19.05 12.11
C LEU A 6 -14.19 -18.79 10.67
N ARG A 7 -15.49 -18.99 10.44
CA ARG A 7 -16.15 -18.74 9.16
C ARG A 7 -15.71 -17.38 8.65
N LEU A 8 -15.43 -17.31 7.36
CA LEU A 8 -15.14 -16.06 6.67
C LEU A 8 -16.33 -15.11 6.93
N THR A 9 -16.08 -14.02 7.62
CA THR A 9 -17.08 -13.00 7.98
C THR A 9 -16.48 -11.61 7.78
N PRO A 10 -17.30 -10.59 7.50
CA PRO A 10 -16.85 -9.21 7.36
C PRO A 10 -16.02 -8.73 8.56
N LEU A 11 -16.43 -9.09 9.79
CA LEU A 11 -15.70 -8.74 11.01
C LEU A 11 -14.30 -9.38 11.07
N VAL A 12 -14.19 -10.66 10.70
CA VAL A 12 -12.89 -11.33 10.62
C VAL A 12 -11.99 -10.67 9.59
N ALA A 13 -12.56 -10.28 8.44
CA ALA A 13 -11.82 -9.60 7.38
C ALA A 13 -11.33 -8.21 7.83
N PHE A 14 -12.19 -7.43 8.49
CA PHE A 14 -11.84 -6.13 9.08
C PHE A 14 -10.70 -6.21 10.09
N LEU A 15 -10.70 -7.23 10.94
CA LEU A 15 -9.66 -7.41 11.97
C LEU A 15 -8.37 -8.06 11.44
N ALA A 16 -8.37 -8.58 10.21
CA ALA A 16 -7.22 -9.28 9.65
C ALA A 16 -5.93 -8.43 9.55
N PRO A 17 -5.91 -7.17 9.09
CA PRO A 17 -4.68 -6.37 9.06
C PRO A 17 -4.12 -6.09 10.46
N PHE A 18 -4.98 -5.88 11.46
CA PHE A 18 -4.56 -5.71 12.86
C PHE A 18 -3.94 -6.99 13.44
N ARG A 19 -4.52 -8.15 13.12
CA ARG A 19 -3.92 -9.45 13.47
C ARG A 19 -2.62 -9.71 12.73
N GLY A 20 -2.51 -9.22 11.49
CA GLY A 20 -1.28 -9.25 10.72
C GLY A 20 -0.19 -8.43 11.40
N LEU A 21 -0.52 -7.22 11.87
CA LEU A 21 0.40 -6.34 12.61
C LEU A 21 1.05 -7.06 13.80
N ALA A 22 0.26 -7.81 14.58
CA ALA A 22 0.76 -8.57 15.73
C ALA A 22 1.77 -9.69 15.37
N ARG A 23 1.87 -10.08 14.10
CA ARG A 23 2.75 -11.16 13.58
C ARG A 23 3.87 -10.67 12.68
N VAL A 24 4.01 -9.35 12.49
CA VAL A 24 4.98 -8.76 11.56
C VAL A 24 6.42 -9.18 11.89
N PHE A 25 6.75 -9.42 13.16
CA PHE A 25 8.09 -9.80 13.61
C PHE A 25 8.25 -11.28 13.94
N ASP A 26 7.32 -12.15 13.48
CA ASP A 26 7.48 -13.59 13.64
C ASP A 26 8.84 -14.05 13.05
N PRO A 27 9.58 -14.98 13.70
CA PRO A 27 10.97 -15.29 13.35
C PRO A 27 11.21 -15.65 11.88
N GLY A 28 10.23 -16.27 11.22
CA GLY A 28 10.30 -16.65 9.80
C GLY A 28 10.02 -15.52 8.79
N LEU A 29 9.43 -14.41 9.26
CA LEU A 29 8.98 -13.28 8.44
C LEU A 29 9.85 -12.03 8.61
N ARG A 30 10.46 -11.84 9.78
CA ARG A 30 11.20 -10.61 10.14
C ARG A 30 12.21 -10.13 9.09
N GLY A 31 12.91 -11.03 8.40
CA GLY A 31 13.87 -10.66 7.36
C GLY A 31 13.23 -9.95 6.16
N LEU A 32 12.02 -10.37 5.77
CA LEU A 32 11.26 -9.78 4.67
C LEU A 32 10.58 -8.45 5.05
N VAL A 33 10.51 -8.16 6.34
CA VAL A 33 9.94 -6.92 6.91
C VAL A 33 11.03 -5.88 7.14
N ILE A 34 12.12 -6.28 7.77
CA ILE A 34 13.22 -5.40 8.16
C ILE A 34 13.94 -4.87 6.92
N GLY A 35 14.11 -5.68 5.87
CA GLY A 35 14.76 -5.27 4.62
C GLY A 35 14.15 -4.01 4.00
N PRO A 36 12.85 -4.01 3.61
CA PRO A 36 12.16 -2.83 3.09
C PRO A 36 12.19 -1.64 4.04
N LEU A 37 12.08 -1.89 5.35
CA LEU A 37 12.08 -0.83 6.36
C LEU A 37 13.43 -0.11 6.41
N ILE A 38 14.54 -0.85 6.43
CA ILE A 38 15.89 -0.27 6.38
C ILE A 38 16.08 0.51 5.08
N ILE A 39 15.71 -0.06 3.92
CA ILE A 39 15.84 0.63 2.63
C ILE A 39 15.04 1.93 2.65
N ASN A 40 13.80 1.92 3.15
CA ASN A 40 12.96 3.11 3.25
C ASN A 40 13.59 4.18 4.16
N ILE A 41 14.08 3.79 5.35
CA ILE A 41 14.80 4.71 6.26
C ILE A 41 16.01 5.35 5.55
N LEU A 42 16.83 4.54 4.85
CA LEU A 42 17.99 5.06 4.12
C LEU A 42 17.59 6.01 2.99
N VAL A 43 16.53 5.71 2.24
CA VAL A 43 16.01 6.58 1.18
C VAL A 43 15.51 7.90 1.75
N VAL A 44 14.76 7.88 2.86
CA VAL A 44 14.25 9.08 3.51
C VAL A 44 15.41 9.95 4.03
N ILE A 45 16.39 9.35 4.70
CA ILE A 45 17.60 10.07 5.17
C ILE A 45 18.36 10.66 3.97
N GLY A 46 18.55 9.89 2.90
CA GLY A 46 19.26 10.33 1.70
C GLY A 46 18.56 11.50 1.01
N LEU A 47 17.25 11.38 0.77
CA LEU A 47 16.46 12.46 0.18
C LEU A 47 16.42 13.69 1.10
N ALA A 48 16.36 13.52 2.43
CA ALA A 48 16.28 14.64 3.38
C ALA A 48 17.61 15.40 3.43
N THR A 49 18.72 14.66 3.39
CA THR A 49 20.06 15.25 3.29
C THR A 49 20.23 15.99 1.96
N ALA A 50 19.80 15.39 0.85
CA ALA A 50 19.84 16.03 -0.46
C ALA A 50 18.97 17.30 -0.51
N ALA A 51 17.77 17.26 0.09
CA ALA A 51 16.90 18.42 0.20
C ALA A 51 17.56 19.53 1.04
N GLY A 52 18.14 19.20 2.19
CA GLY A 52 18.80 20.17 3.06
C GLY A 52 20.02 20.86 2.42
N VAL A 53 20.82 20.13 1.66
CA VAL A 53 22.00 20.68 0.95
C VAL A 53 21.58 21.45 -0.30
N GLY A 54 20.59 20.95 -1.04
CA GLY A 54 20.14 21.53 -2.31
C GLY A 54 19.18 22.70 -2.16
N PHE A 55 18.59 22.91 -0.98
CA PHE A 55 17.51 23.89 -0.77
C PHE A 55 17.93 25.31 -1.16
N GLU A 56 19.01 25.83 -0.59
CA GLU A 56 19.49 27.20 -0.85
C GLU A 56 19.96 27.37 -2.30
N ALA A 57 20.62 26.35 -2.87
CA ALA A 57 21.06 26.37 -4.26
C ALA A 57 19.88 26.38 -5.24
N LEU A 58 18.82 25.60 -4.95
CA LEU A 58 17.62 25.54 -5.78
C LEU A 58 16.78 26.82 -5.64
N LEU A 59 16.70 27.39 -4.43
CA LEU A 59 16.05 28.67 -4.19
C LEU A 59 16.75 29.81 -4.96
N ALA A 60 18.08 29.87 -4.89
CA ALA A 60 18.88 30.87 -5.61
C ALA A 60 18.79 30.71 -7.13
N ALA A 61 18.69 29.48 -7.64
CA ALA A 61 18.54 29.23 -9.08
C ALA A 61 17.16 29.63 -9.63
N TRP A 62 16.12 29.59 -8.79
CA TRP A 62 14.74 29.93 -9.18
C TRP A 62 14.38 31.39 -8.92
N LEU A 63 15.18 32.12 -8.13
CA LEU A 63 14.97 33.55 -7.86
C LEU A 63 15.66 34.42 -8.93
N PRO A 64 14.91 35.21 -9.72
CA PRO A 64 15.51 36.15 -10.66
C PRO A 64 16.31 37.22 -9.92
N GLY A 65 17.45 37.65 -10.49
CA GLY A 65 18.26 38.72 -9.91
C GLY A 65 17.47 40.02 -9.70
N GLY A 66 17.63 40.64 -8.53
CA GLY A 66 16.95 41.90 -8.15
C GLY A 66 15.62 41.74 -7.37
N TRP A 67 15.24 40.50 -7.03
CA TRP A 67 13.99 40.18 -6.33
C TRP A 67 14.20 39.76 -4.86
N ASP A 68 15.31 40.18 -4.24
CA ASP A 68 15.66 39.80 -2.85
C ASP A 68 14.59 40.18 -1.83
N TRP A 69 13.84 41.26 -2.10
CA TRP A 69 12.71 41.69 -1.27
C TRP A 69 11.54 40.69 -1.26
N LEU A 70 11.44 39.81 -2.25
CA LEU A 70 10.41 38.78 -2.36
C LEU A 70 10.87 37.45 -1.74
N ALA A 71 12.17 37.31 -1.45
CA ALA A 71 12.76 36.08 -0.93
C ALA A 71 12.12 35.63 0.40
N TRP A 72 11.82 36.56 1.32
CA TRP A 72 11.21 36.20 2.61
C TRP A 72 9.80 35.58 2.48
N LEU A 73 9.05 35.93 1.42
CA LEU A 73 7.73 35.38 1.14
C LEU A 73 7.80 34.09 0.32
N LEU A 74 8.71 34.03 -0.65
CA LEU A 74 8.89 32.83 -1.49
C LEU A 74 9.55 31.69 -0.74
N TRP A 75 10.41 31.97 0.24
CA TRP A 75 11.09 30.97 1.04
C TRP A 75 10.11 29.97 1.70
N PRO A 76 9.10 30.39 2.49
CA PRO A 76 8.17 29.45 3.12
C PRO A 76 7.30 28.70 2.11
N LEU A 77 6.93 29.34 1.00
CA LEU A 77 6.17 28.69 -0.07
C LEU A 77 7.00 27.61 -0.77
N PHE A 78 8.27 27.91 -1.04
CA PHE A 78 9.22 26.99 -1.66
C PHE A 78 9.58 25.83 -0.72
N ALA A 79 9.79 26.12 0.57
CA ALA A 79 9.97 25.11 1.61
C ALA A 79 8.78 24.17 1.70
N LEU A 80 7.56 24.70 1.67
CA LEU A 80 6.34 23.89 1.65
C LEU A 80 6.24 23.05 0.37
N ALA A 81 6.51 23.64 -0.80
CA ALA A 81 6.47 22.93 -2.07
C ALA A 81 7.49 21.78 -2.13
N LEU A 82 8.73 22.02 -1.68
CA LEU A 82 9.77 21.00 -1.59
C LEU A 82 9.40 19.93 -0.56
N LEU A 83 8.84 20.30 0.60
CA LEU A 83 8.38 19.34 1.60
C LEU A 83 7.28 18.42 1.04
N VAL A 84 6.31 18.98 0.31
CA VAL A 84 5.26 18.20 -0.35
C VAL A 84 5.84 17.29 -1.44
N ALA A 85 6.68 17.83 -2.32
CA ALA A 85 7.32 17.06 -3.39
C ALA A 85 8.18 15.92 -2.83
N PHE A 86 8.94 16.19 -1.77
CA PHE A 86 9.71 15.21 -1.01
C PHE A 86 8.81 14.13 -0.42
N GLY A 87 7.75 14.52 0.29
CA GLY A 87 6.82 13.59 0.93
C GLY A 87 6.16 12.65 -0.08
N VAL A 88 5.68 13.19 -1.19
CA VAL A 88 5.08 12.40 -2.29
C VAL A 88 6.11 11.45 -2.91
N SER A 89 7.32 11.93 -3.16
CA SER A 89 8.39 11.11 -3.75
C SER A 89 8.82 9.99 -2.81
N ALA A 90 9.00 10.27 -1.51
CA ALA A 90 9.36 9.29 -0.51
C ALA A 90 8.29 8.19 -0.38
N VAL A 91 7.01 8.55 -0.39
CA VAL A 91 5.90 7.57 -0.37
C VAL A 91 5.90 6.72 -1.64
N ALA A 92 6.10 7.32 -2.81
CA ALA A 92 6.16 6.58 -4.08
C ALA A 92 7.35 5.60 -4.11
N LEU A 93 8.54 6.04 -3.70
CA LEU A 93 9.72 5.17 -3.59
C LEU A 93 9.49 4.04 -2.59
N ALA A 94 8.94 4.33 -1.42
CA ALA A 94 8.64 3.32 -0.40
C ALA A 94 7.70 2.23 -0.95
N ALA A 95 6.67 2.62 -1.71
CA ALA A 95 5.76 1.67 -2.35
C ALA A 95 6.48 0.79 -3.39
N ILE A 96 7.33 1.38 -4.23
CA ILE A 96 8.14 0.65 -5.24
C ILE A 96 9.07 -0.36 -4.55
N ILE A 97 9.76 0.07 -3.48
CA ILE A 97 10.70 -0.75 -2.72
C ILE A 97 10.00 -1.89 -2.00
N ALA A 98 8.81 -1.65 -1.43
CA ALA A 98 8.08 -2.65 -0.66
C ALA A 98 7.38 -3.70 -1.54
N SER A 99 7.02 -3.33 -2.77
CA SER A 99 6.32 -4.20 -3.72
C SER A 99 6.98 -5.59 -3.94
N PRO A 100 8.28 -5.71 -4.25
CA PRO A 100 8.93 -7.01 -4.48
C PRO A 100 9.01 -7.91 -3.23
N PHE A 101 8.78 -7.36 -2.03
CA PHE A 101 8.80 -8.15 -0.79
C PHE A 101 7.42 -8.68 -0.41
N SER A 102 6.35 -8.15 -1.01
CA SER A 102 4.98 -8.53 -0.69
C SER A 102 4.67 -9.98 -1.12
N GLY A 103 5.12 -10.39 -2.30
CA GLY A 103 4.97 -11.77 -2.79
C GLY A 103 5.64 -12.81 -1.89
N PRO A 104 6.95 -12.70 -1.61
CA PRO A 104 7.66 -13.60 -0.70
C PRO A 104 7.11 -13.61 0.73
N LEU A 105 6.65 -12.44 1.23
CA LEU A 105 6.05 -12.34 2.56
C LEU A 105 4.72 -13.09 2.63
N ALA A 106 3.85 -12.92 1.64
CA ALA A 106 2.61 -13.69 1.52
C ALA A 106 2.89 -15.19 1.38
N TYR A 107 3.90 -15.56 0.59
CA TYR A 107 4.29 -16.96 0.36
C TYR A 107 4.71 -17.66 1.66
N ARG A 108 5.63 -17.05 2.42
CA ARG A 108 6.08 -17.60 3.71
C ARG A 108 4.98 -17.62 4.76
N THR A 109 4.14 -16.58 4.77
CA THR A 109 2.97 -16.53 5.66
C THR A 109 2.02 -17.69 5.37
N ALA A 110 1.69 -17.94 4.09
CA ALA A 110 0.79 -19.02 3.69
C ALA A 110 1.35 -20.40 4.08
N ARG A 111 2.64 -20.65 3.81
CA ARG A 111 3.32 -21.88 4.24
C ARG A 111 3.31 -22.07 5.75
N GLY A 112 3.57 -21.00 6.52
CA GLY A 112 3.49 -21.04 7.99
C GLY A 112 2.09 -21.35 8.53
N LEU A 113 1.04 -21.10 7.75
CA LEU A 113 -0.35 -21.47 8.05
C LEU A 113 -0.74 -22.88 7.56
N GLY A 114 0.20 -23.65 7.02
CA GLY A 114 -0.06 -24.96 6.44
C GLY A 114 -0.79 -24.90 5.08
N HIS A 115 -0.78 -23.75 4.42
CA HIS A 115 -1.42 -23.55 3.12
C HIS A 115 -0.34 -23.29 2.05
N GLU A 116 0.13 -24.35 1.41
CA GLU A 116 1.13 -24.25 0.35
C GLU A 116 0.52 -23.49 -0.87
N PRO A 117 1.15 -22.38 -1.31
CA PRO A 117 0.74 -21.70 -2.53
C PRO A 117 0.86 -22.60 -3.76
N ARG A 118 -0.02 -22.43 -4.75
CA ARG A 118 -0.05 -23.31 -5.95
C ARG A 118 1.16 -23.18 -6.86
N GLN A 119 1.80 -22.01 -6.89
CA GLN A 119 2.98 -21.77 -7.70
C GLN A 119 4.25 -21.83 -6.85
N PRO A 120 5.41 -22.21 -7.42
CA PRO A 120 6.68 -22.09 -6.72
C PRO A 120 6.96 -20.62 -6.39
N ALA A 121 7.74 -20.39 -5.33
CA ALA A 121 8.20 -19.05 -4.99
C ALA A 121 8.97 -18.44 -6.18
N ARG A 122 8.63 -17.21 -6.54
CA ARG A 122 9.31 -16.48 -7.61
C ARG A 122 10.70 -16.06 -7.16
N SER A 123 11.62 -15.93 -8.12
CA SER A 123 12.89 -15.25 -7.87
C SER A 123 12.63 -13.76 -7.59
N PHE A 124 13.59 -13.09 -6.96
CA PHE A 124 13.47 -11.65 -6.67
C PHE A 124 13.27 -10.82 -7.95
N LEU A 125 13.99 -11.15 -9.03
CA LEU A 125 13.81 -10.50 -10.34
C LEU A 125 12.42 -10.78 -10.93
N GLY A 126 11.91 -12.00 -10.74
CA GLY A 126 10.54 -12.37 -11.11
C GLY A 126 9.49 -11.57 -10.34
N GLU A 127 9.70 -11.31 -9.06
CA GLU A 127 8.81 -10.45 -8.26
C GLU A 127 8.85 -9.01 -8.71
N MET A 128 10.03 -8.46 -9.06
CA MET A 128 10.13 -7.11 -9.63
C MET A 128 9.38 -6.97 -10.95
N GLY A 129 9.54 -7.94 -11.85
CA GLY A 129 8.82 -7.96 -13.12
C GLY A 129 7.29 -8.06 -12.93
N HIS A 130 6.86 -8.98 -12.07
CA HIS A 130 5.45 -9.12 -11.71
C HIS A 130 4.87 -7.84 -11.09
N ALA A 131 5.55 -7.29 -10.08
CA ALA A 131 5.18 -6.05 -9.41
C ALA A 131 4.98 -4.91 -10.40
N THR A 132 5.89 -4.74 -11.37
CA THR A 132 5.82 -3.68 -12.38
C THR A 132 4.61 -3.84 -13.30
N VAL A 133 4.40 -5.05 -13.84
CA VAL A 133 3.27 -5.33 -14.73
C VAL A 133 1.94 -5.17 -14.00
N THR A 134 1.84 -5.68 -12.78
CA THR A 134 0.64 -5.57 -11.98
C THR A 134 0.40 -4.12 -11.56
N ALA A 135 1.42 -3.33 -11.23
CA ALA A 135 1.28 -1.91 -10.92
C ALA A 135 0.65 -1.12 -12.08
N LEU A 136 1.09 -1.35 -13.33
CA LEU A 136 0.50 -0.71 -14.51
C LEU A 136 -0.99 -1.08 -14.68
N ARG A 137 -1.32 -2.37 -14.51
CA ARG A 137 -2.71 -2.86 -14.60
C ARG A 137 -3.60 -2.28 -13.48
N LYS A 138 -3.05 -2.19 -12.27
CA LYS A 138 -3.70 -1.59 -11.10
C LYS A 138 -3.93 -0.09 -11.32
N ALA A 139 -2.95 0.64 -11.85
CA ALA A 139 -3.08 2.07 -12.14
C ALA A 139 -4.27 2.35 -13.07
N GLY A 140 -4.41 1.62 -14.19
CA GLY A 140 -5.56 1.75 -15.08
C GLY A 140 -6.88 1.36 -14.41
N TYR A 141 -6.90 0.30 -13.60
CA TYR A 141 -8.08 -0.12 -12.87
C TYR A 141 -8.53 0.89 -11.82
N TYR A 142 -7.60 1.42 -11.02
CA TYR A 142 -7.87 2.42 -10.00
C TYR A 142 -8.26 3.76 -10.62
N GLY A 143 -7.62 4.15 -11.72
CA GLY A 143 -8.01 5.35 -12.49
C GLY A 143 -9.47 5.29 -12.96
N LEU A 144 -9.93 4.13 -13.46
CA LEU A 144 -11.33 3.96 -13.85
C LEU A 144 -12.29 4.05 -12.65
N LEU A 145 -11.92 3.42 -11.52
CA LEU A 145 -12.70 3.49 -10.29
C LEU A 145 -12.71 4.90 -9.65
N PHE A 146 -11.73 5.72 -9.98
CA PHE A 146 -11.60 7.06 -9.45
C PHE A 146 -12.60 8.05 -10.05
N ILE A 147 -13.01 7.83 -11.31
CA ILE A 147 -13.98 8.68 -12.03
C ILE A 147 -15.27 8.95 -11.22
N PRO A 148 -16.01 7.94 -10.71
CA PRO A 148 -17.22 8.22 -9.92
C PRO A 148 -16.93 8.97 -8.62
N VAL A 149 -15.78 8.74 -7.99
CA VAL A 149 -15.39 9.47 -6.76
C VAL A 149 -15.16 10.94 -7.07
N LEU A 150 -14.52 11.23 -8.21
CA LEU A 150 -14.30 12.60 -8.68
C LEU A 150 -15.63 13.31 -8.97
N LEU A 151 -16.56 12.63 -9.66
CA LEU A 151 -17.89 13.17 -9.93
C LEU A 151 -18.65 13.50 -8.63
N ILE A 152 -18.63 12.60 -7.65
CA ILE A 152 -19.22 12.85 -6.33
C ILE A 152 -18.56 14.05 -5.65
N THR A 153 -17.24 14.19 -5.77
CA THR A 153 -16.48 15.26 -5.10
C THR A 153 -16.73 16.64 -5.70
N VAL A 154 -16.87 16.73 -7.03
CA VAL A 154 -16.94 18.01 -7.75
C VAL A 154 -18.37 18.57 -7.83
N ILE A 155 -19.39 17.71 -7.89
CA ILE A 155 -20.79 18.15 -8.05
C ILE A 155 -21.31 18.75 -6.72
N PRO A 156 -21.69 20.03 -6.67
CA PRO A 156 -22.25 20.64 -5.46
C PRO A 156 -23.52 19.90 -5.00
N GLY A 157 -23.64 19.64 -3.69
CA GLY A 157 -24.72 18.85 -3.10
C GLY A 157 -24.37 17.37 -2.98
N LEU A 158 -23.85 16.74 -4.05
CA LEU A 158 -23.32 15.37 -3.98
C LEU A 158 -21.99 15.30 -3.21
N ASN A 159 -21.22 16.38 -3.19
CA ASN A 159 -19.95 16.48 -2.46
C ASN A 159 -20.08 16.23 -0.95
N LEU A 160 -21.28 16.32 -0.38
CA LEU A 160 -21.57 15.88 1.00
C LEU A 160 -21.25 14.39 1.22
N LEU A 161 -21.33 13.57 0.17
CA LEU A 161 -20.98 12.14 0.19
C LEU A 161 -19.50 11.88 -0.12
N ALA A 162 -18.71 12.91 -0.45
CA ALA A 162 -17.32 12.75 -0.83
C ALA A 162 -16.48 12.01 0.22
N PRO A 163 -16.57 12.29 1.55
CA PRO A 163 -15.78 11.56 2.54
C PRO A 163 -16.06 10.05 2.53
N ILE A 164 -17.33 9.66 2.38
CA ILE A 164 -17.75 8.25 2.31
C ILE A 164 -17.24 7.61 1.02
N ALA A 165 -17.35 8.33 -0.12
CA ALA A 165 -16.86 7.85 -1.41
C ALA A 165 -15.34 7.63 -1.39
N TRP A 166 -14.57 8.58 -0.85
CA TRP A 166 -13.12 8.48 -0.71
C TRP A 166 -12.70 7.36 0.24
N PHE A 167 -13.38 7.21 1.38
CA PHE A 167 -13.10 6.12 2.31
C PHE A 167 -13.39 4.75 1.68
N THR A 168 -14.52 4.62 0.98
CA THR A 168 -14.91 3.38 0.29
C THR A 168 -13.94 3.04 -0.84
N PHE A 169 -13.55 4.04 -1.63
CA PHE A 169 -12.56 3.89 -2.70
C PHE A 169 -11.19 3.48 -2.14
N GLY A 170 -10.69 4.19 -1.12
CA GLY A 170 -9.42 3.87 -0.48
C GLY A 170 -9.42 2.47 0.14
N SER A 171 -10.51 2.10 0.81
CA SER A 171 -10.71 0.74 1.36
C SER A 171 -10.64 -0.31 0.25
N TRP A 172 -11.37 -0.10 -0.85
CA TRP A 172 -11.37 -1.03 -1.97
C TRP A 172 -9.98 -1.15 -2.62
N VAL A 173 -9.30 -0.03 -2.85
CA VAL A 173 -7.96 0.02 -3.44
C VAL A 173 -6.96 -0.74 -2.57
N LEU A 174 -6.89 -0.45 -1.28
CA LEU A 174 -5.97 -1.14 -0.36
C LEU A 174 -6.30 -2.63 -0.25
N ALA A 175 -7.60 -3.00 -0.26
CA ALA A 175 -7.99 -4.40 -0.24
C ALA A 175 -7.48 -5.15 -1.48
N VAL A 176 -7.69 -4.60 -2.68
CA VAL A 176 -7.19 -5.18 -3.93
C VAL A 176 -5.66 -5.23 -3.92
N GLU A 177 -5.00 -4.16 -3.44
CA GLU A 177 -3.55 -4.05 -3.40
C GLU A 177 -2.92 -5.22 -2.63
N PHE A 178 -3.39 -5.46 -1.41
CA PHE A 178 -2.78 -6.44 -0.51
C PHE A 178 -3.30 -7.87 -0.69
N LEU A 179 -4.53 -8.06 -1.20
CA LEU A 179 -5.02 -9.39 -1.56
C LEU A 179 -4.40 -9.94 -2.84
N GLU A 180 -3.85 -9.07 -3.69
CA GLU A 180 -3.23 -9.49 -4.95
C GLU A 180 -2.02 -10.39 -4.72
N ALA A 181 -1.10 -10.07 -3.80
CA ALA A 181 0.09 -10.87 -3.54
C ALA A 181 -0.19 -12.35 -3.19
N PRO A 182 -1.04 -12.69 -2.20
CA PRO A 182 -1.33 -14.09 -1.88
C PRO A 182 -2.13 -14.79 -3.00
N LEU A 183 -3.00 -14.09 -3.74
CA LEU A 183 -3.72 -14.68 -4.88
C LEU A 183 -2.81 -14.93 -6.09
N ALA A 184 -1.86 -14.03 -6.34
CA ALA A 184 -0.87 -14.17 -7.41
C ALA A 184 0.10 -15.31 -7.15
N ASN A 185 0.43 -15.58 -5.87
CA ASN A 185 1.19 -16.77 -5.46
C ASN A 185 0.43 -18.08 -5.71
N ASP A 186 -0.90 -18.03 -5.82
CA ASP A 186 -1.71 -19.16 -6.28
C ASP A 186 -1.83 -19.25 -7.81
N GLY A 187 -1.14 -18.37 -8.54
CA GLY A 187 -1.12 -18.34 -10.00
C GLY A 187 -2.28 -17.59 -10.65
N LEU A 188 -3.09 -16.87 -9.88
CA LEU A 188 -4.17 -16.06 -10.46
C LEU A 188 -3.58 -14.84 -11.17
N ALA A 189 -3.98 -14.61 -12.42
CA ALA A 189 -3.70 -13.35 -13.07
C ALA A 189 -4.63 -12.24 -12.53
N PHE A 190 -4.27 -10.98 -12.78
CA PHE A 190 -4.95 -9.83 -12.19
C PHE A 190 -6.46 -9.77 -12.54
N ALA A 191 -6.88 -10.32 -13.68
CA ALA A 191 -8.29 -10.38 -14.04
C ALA A 191 -9.07 -11.31 -13.09
N GLU A 192 -8.50 -12.46 -12.74
CA GLU A 192 -9.04 -13.44 -11.81
C GLU A 192 -8.99 -12.90 -10.38
N VAL A 193 -7.91 -12.21 -9.98
CA VAL A 193 -7.84 -11.49 -8.70
C VAL A 193 -9.05 -10.56 -8.55
N ARG A 194 -9.34 -9.74 -9.56
CA ARG A 194 -10.50 -8.84 -9.56
C ARG A 194 -11.83 -9.59 -9.48
N LYS A 195 -11.96 -10.75 -10.11
CA LYS A 195 -13.18 -11.58 -10.00
C LYS A 195 -13.34 -12.11 -8.57
N THR A 196 -12.28 -12.63 -7.97
CA THR A 196 -12.28 -13.19 -6.61
C THR A 196 -12.66 -12.14 -5.57
N VAL A 197 -12.01 -10.97 -5.58
CA VAL A 197 -12.33 -9.89 -4.62
C VAL A 197 -13.74 -9.32 -4.83
N ARG A 198 -14.25 -9.33 -6.07
CA ARG A 198 -15.64 -8.92 -6.39
C ARG A 198 -16.69 -9.96 -6.03
N ALA A 199 -16.33 -11.23 -5.89
CA ALA A 199 -17.23 -12.27 -5.41
C ALA A 199 -17.46 -12.17 -3.90
N HIS A 200 -16.48 -11.62 -3.16
CA HIS A 200 -16.49 -11.44 -1.71
C HIS A 200 -16.40 -9.95 -1.34
N ARG A 201 -17.30 -9.12 -1.90
CA ARG A 201 -17.21 -7.65 -1.81
C ARG A 201 -17.25 -7.15 -0.38
N LEU A 202 -18.11 -7.74 0.46
CA LEU A 202 -18.29 -7.29 1.84
C LEU A 202 -17.04 -7.56 2.67
N GLU A 203 -16.46 -8.75 2.54
CA GLU A 203 -15.21 -9.11 3.22
C GLU A 203 -14.04 -8.31 2.69
N THR A 204 -13.97 -8.11 1.37
CA THR A 204 -12.92 -7.33 0.72
C THR A 204 -12.97 -5.87 1.18
N LEU A 205 -14.15 -5.23 1.16
CA LEU A 205 -14.34 -3.87 1.66
C LEU A 205 -14.05 -3.78 3.15
N SER A 206 -14.45 -4.77 3.95
CA SER A 206 -14.18 -4.80 5.39
C SER A 206 -12.68 -4.89 5.69
N PHE A 207 -11.96 -5.78 5.00
CA PHE A 207 -10.50 -5.88 5.06
C PHE A 207 -9.84 -4.57 4.65
N GLY A 208 -10.32 -3.97 3.56
CA GLY A 208 -9.92 -2.65 3.09
C GLY A 208 -10.07 -1.58 4.14
N ALA A 209 -11.26 -1.48 4.75
CA ALA A 209 -11.57 -0.50 5.77
C ALA A 209 -10.65 -0.64 7.01
N GLY A 210 -10.42 -1.86 7.48
CA GLY A 210 -9.46 -2.11 8.56
C GLY A 210 -8.05 -1.68 8.18
N THR A 211 -7.64 -1.91 6.93
CA THR A 211 -6.33 -1.51 6.40
C THR A 211 -6.23 0.01 6.27
N THR A 212 -7.28 0.69 5.80
CA THR A 212 -7.35 2.16 5.73
C THR A 212 -7.21 2.78 7.12
N LEU A 213 -7.92 2.26 8.12
CA LEU A 213 -7.80 2.74 9.50
C LEU A 213 -6.39 2.54 10.06
N LEU A 214 -5.74 1.42 9.71
CA LEU A 214 -4.35 1.17 10.10
C LEU A 214 -3.39 2.17 9.44
N ALA A 215 -3.62 2.50 8.17
CA ALA A 215 -2.84 3.47 7.40
C ALA A 215 -2.97 4.91 7.95
N MET A 216 -4.11 5.23 8.57
CA MET A 216 -4.36 6.55 9.18
C MET A 216 -3.52 6.81 10.45
N VAL A 217 -2.96 5.76 11.06
CA VAL A 217 -2.09 5.91 12.25
C VAL A 217 -0.63 6.05 11.78
N PRO A 218 0.01 7.23 11.90
CA PRO A 218 1.28 7.50 11.23
C PRO A 218 2.41 6.53 11.57
N LEU A 219 2.59 6.21 12.86
CA LEU A 219 3.63 5.28 13.31
C LEU A 219 3.38 3.84 12.85
N VAL A 220 2.11 3.43 12.81
CA VAL A 220 1.73 2.08 12.39
C VAL A 220 1.81 1.95 10.87
N ASN A 221 1.63 3.05 10.14
CA ASN A 221 1.71 3.08 8.68
C ASN A 221 3.07 2.58 8.14
N LEU A 222 4.15 2.74 8.91
CA LEU A 222 5.48 2.18 8.58
C LEU A 222 5.48 0.65 8.45
N LEU A 223 4.57 -0.02 9.17
CA LEU A 223 4.38 -1.47 9.15
C LEU A 223 3.09 -1.86 8.42
N LEU A 224 2.44 -0.94 7.71
CA LEU A 224 1.18 -1.19 7.02
C LEU A 224 1.34 -2.32 5.99
N VAL A 225 2.34 -2.21 5.12
CA VAL A 225 2.56 -3.19 4.05
C VAL A 225 2.70 -4.61 4.61
N PRO A 226 3.64 -4.90 5.54
CA PRO A 226 3.77 -6.24 6.05
C PRO A 226 2.55 -6.70 6.86
N ALA A 227 1.93 -5.82 7.66
CA ALA A 227 0.73 -6.15 8.42
C ALA A 227 -0.44 -6.52 7.50
N ALA A 228 -0.68 -5.74 6.44
CA ALA A 228 -1.76 -5.95 5.50
C ALA A 228 -1.50 -7.17 4.61
N VAL A 229 -0.28 -7.43 4.17
CA VAL A 229 0.07 -8.64 3.40
C VAL A 229 -0.14 -9.91 4.24
N ILE A 230 0.29 -9.91 5.51
CA ILE A 230 0.05 -11.04 6.42
C ILE A 230 -1.45 -11.22 6.67
N GLY A 231 -2.18 -10.13 6.93
CA GLY A 231 -3.64 -10.14 7.11
C GLY A 231 -4.39 -10.65 5.88
N ALA A 232 -4.01 -10.18 4.69
CA ALA A 232 -4.57 -10.61 3.41
C ALA A 232 -4.31 -12.10 3.17
N THR A 233 -3.13 -12.60 3.53
CA THR A 233 -2.81 -14.03 3.43
C THR A 233 -3.68 -14.87 4.35
N HIS A 234 -3.91 -14.41 5.59
CA HIS A 234 -4.86 -15.05 6.50
C HIS A 234 -6.29 -15.08 5.94
N LEU A 235 -6.71 -14.02 5.24
CA LEU A 235 -8.02 -13.98 4.57
C LEU A 235 -8.06 -14.95 3.39
N ARG A 236 -7.00 -14.97 2.58
CA ARG A 236 -6.86 -15.85 1.42
C ARG A 236 -7.03 -17.32 1.76
N VAL A 237 -6.43 -17.80 2.84
CA VAL A 237 -6.52 -19.21 3.28
C VAL A 237 -7.96 -19.61 3.65
N ARG A 238 -8.82 -18.63 3.98
CA ARG A 238 -10.24 -18.85 4.30
C ARG A 238 -11.17 -18.71 3.09
N LEU A 239 -10.68 -18.14 1.99
CA LEU A 239 -11.43 -18.05 0.75
C LEU A 239 -11.42 -19.39 0.01
N PRO A 240 -12.55 -19.81 -0.59
CA PRO A 240 -12.58 -20.98 -1.45
C PRO A 240 -11.51 -20.87 -2.54
N ARG A 241 -10.83 -21.98 -2.84
CA ARG A 241 -9.96 -22.02 -4.01
C ARG A 241 -10.86 -22.08 -5.25
N ALA A 242 -10.64 -21.16 -6.19
CA ALA A 242 -11.16 -21.28 -7.55
C ALA A 242 -10.50 -22.45 -8.28
#